data_AF-A0A376CRJ3-F1
#
_entry.id   AF-A0A376CRJ3-F1
#
_cell.length_a   1.000
_cell.length_b   1.000
_cell.length_c   1.000
_cell.angle_alpha   90.00
_cell.angle_beta   90.00
_cell.angle_gamma   90.00
#
_symmetry.space_group_name_H-M   'P 1'
#
loop_
_entity.id
_entity.type
_entity.pdbx_description
1 polymer ?
#
loop_
_entity_poly.entity_id
_entity_poly.type
_entity_poly.pdbx_seq_one_letter_code
_entity_poly.pdbx_strand_id
1 'polypeptide(L)'
;MTTPGRIEDVRAVVCRIPPGNVSTYGEIAKVVGVGARYVGWVMSKGADLPWWRVVNSTGRAHTSAAHDHWDAERIPHNGDRVLLAECGLDAEDLRGVGKHAP
;
A
#
# COMPACT_ATOMS: atom_id res chain seq x y z
N MET A 1 9.20 18.28 -14.17
CA MET A 1 10.29 17.37 -13.77
C MET A 1 9.80 16.54 -12.59
N THR A 2 9.49 15.28 -12.82
CA THR A 2 9.24 14.33 -11.72
C THR A 2 10.60 14.01 -11.14
N THR A 3 10.89 14.46 -9.91
CA THR A 3 12.15 14.12 -9.24
C THR A 3 12.27 12.60 -9.20
N PRO A 4 13.26 11.97 -9.88
CA PRO A 4 13.34 10.52 -10.00
C PRO A 4 13.20 9.81 -8.65
N GLY A 5 13.83 10.34 -7.59
CA GLY A 5 13.73 9.80 -6.23
C GLY A 5 12.30 9.63 -5.69
N ARG A 6 11.34 10.51 -6.01
CA ARG A 6 9.99 10.44 -5.41
C ARG A 6 9.16 9.25 -5.89
N ILE A 7 9.38 8.81 -7.13
CA ILE A 7 8.70 7.60 -7.64
C ILE A 7 9.29 6.38 -6.94
N GLU A 8 10.62 6.32 -6.88
CA GLU A 8 11.37 5.24 -6.25
C GLU A 8 11.06 5.12 -4.75
N ASP A 9 10.90 6.24 -4.04
CA ASP A 9 10.49 6.27 -2.63
C ASP A 9 9.09 5.67 -2.43
N VAL A 10 8.12 6.02 -3.27
CA VAL A 10 6.78 5.42 -3.21
C VAL A 10 6.85 3.91 -3.46
N ARG A 11 7.60 3.49 -4.48
CA ARG A 11 7.78 2.06 -4.79
C ARG A 11 8.42 1.32 -3.62
N ALA A 12 9.44 1.90 -3.00
CA ALA A 12 10.13 1.32 -1.86
C ALA A 12 9.20 1.13 -0.65
N VAL A 13 8.33 2.11 -0.36
CA VAL A 13 7.34 1.98 0.72
C VAL A 13 6.32 0.86 0.40
N VAL A 14 5.80 0.82 -0.83
CA VAL A 14 4.82 -0.19 -1.24
C VAL A 14 5.41 -1.60 -1.16
N CYS A 15 6.64 -1.80 -1.63
CA CYS A 15 7.32 -3.09 -1.55
C CYS A 15 7.63 -3.54 -0.12
N ARG A 16 7.69 -2.61 0.84
CA ARG A 16 7.92 -2.94 2.26
C ARG A 16 6.67 -3.44 2.96
N ILE A 17 5.47 -3.13 2.49
CA ILE A 17 4.23 -3.60 3.12
C ILE A 17 4.26 -5.14 3.16
N PRO A 18 4.24 -5.78 4.35
CA PRO A 18 4.41 -7.23 4.45
C PRO A 18 3.15 -7.96 3.94
N PRO A 19 3.28 -9.24 3.53
CA PRO A 19 2.13 -10.07 3.20
C PRO A 19 1.16 -10.15 4.38
N GLY A 20 -0.14 -10.07 4.12
CA GLY A 20 -1.18 -10.06 5.16
C GLY A 20 -1.51 -8.67 5.69
N ASN A 21 -0.79 -7.64 5.26
CA ASN A 21 -1.03 -6.25 5.62
C ASN A 21 -1.32 -5.38 4.40
N VAL A 22 -1.97 -4.25 4.67
CA VAL A 22 -2.30 -3.24 3.68
C VAL A 22 -1.95 -1.85 4.22
N SER A 23 -1.86 -0.86 3.35
CA SER A 23 -1.86 0.53 3.76
C SER A 23 -2.66 1.38 2.79
N THR A 24 -2.92 2.64 3.17
CA THR A 24 -3.69 3.55 2.33
C THR A 24 -2.78 4.46 1.51
N TYR A 25 -3.28 4.95 0.38
CA TYR A 25 -2.61 6.00 -0.39
C TYR A 25 -2.21 7.22 0.48
N GLY A 26 -3.01 7.56 1.49
CA GLY A 26 -2.74 8.67 2.40
C GLY A 26 -1.57 8.39 3.34
N GLU A 27 -1.50 7.18 3.92
CA GLU A 27 -0.42 6.80 4.82
C GLU A 27 0.92 6.71 4.07
N ILE A 28 0.94 6.10 2.89
CA ILE A 28 2.13 6.07 2.04
C ILE A 28 2.58 7.49 1.67
N ALA A 29 1.63 8.38 1.35
CA ALA A 29 1.91 9.76 1.03
C ALA A 29 2.56 10.52 2.20
N LYS A 30 2.11 10.26 3.44
CA LYS A 30 2.75 10.81 4.66
C LYS A 30 4.17 10.29 4.84
N VAL A 31 4.42 9.02 4.54
CA VAL A 31 5.78 8.43 4.65
C VAL A 31 6.76 9.14 3.73
N VAL A 32 6.37 9.34 2.47
CA VAL A 32 7.24 9.91 1.41
C VAL A 32 7.24 11.46 1.41
N GLY A 33 6.23 12.10 2.00
CA GLY A 33 6.08 13.57 1.96
C GLY A 33 5.51 14.08 0.64
N VAL A 34 4.56 13.35 0.06
CA VAL A 34 3.86 13.68 -1.20
C VAL A 34 2.34 13.71 -0.98
N GLY A 35 1.56 13.95 -2.04
CA GLY A 35 0.10 13.84 -1.99
C GLY A 35 -0.40 12.44 -2.35
N ALA A 36 -1.51 12.00 -1.76
CA ALA A 36 -2.13 10.69 -2.05
C ALA A 36 -2.44 10.48 -3.56
N ARG A 37 -2.82 11.56 -4.27
CA ARG A 37 -3.05 11.51 -5.72
C ARG A 37 -1.77 11.19 -6.51
N TYR A 38 -0.61 11.65 -6.03
CA TYR A 38 0.68 11.32 -6.63
C TYR A 38 1.02 9.85 -6.44
N VAL A 39 0.76 9.29 -5.25
CA VAL A 39 0.89 7.84 -4.99
C VAL A 39 0.00 7.04 -5.95
N GLY A 40 -1.27 7.43 -6.10
CA GLY A 40 -2.19 6.80 -7.07
C GLY A 40 -1.67 6.86 -8.51
N TRP A 41 -1.08 7.99 -8.92
CA TRP A 41 -0.45 8.11 -10.23
C TRP A 41 0.76 7.18 -10.38
N VAL A 42 1.63 7.07 -9.38
CA VAL A 42 2.75 6.12 -9.38
C VAL A 42 2.24 4.67 -9.47
N MET A 43 1.22 4.31 -8.68
CA MET A 43 0.63 2.97 -8.70
C MET A 43 0.01 2.62 -10.05
N SER A 44 -0.55 3.61 -10.78
CA SER A 44 -1.05 3.38 -12.15
C SER A 44 0.03 2.98 -13.16
N LYS A 45 1.31 3.19 -12.82
CA LYS A 45 2.48 2.85 -13.65
C LYS A 45 3.26 1.63 -13.15
N GLY A 46 3.01 1.18 -11.92
CA GLY A 46 3.76 0.11 -11.25
C GLY A 46 3.00 -1.21 -11.21
N ALA A 47 2.82 -1.86 -12.37
CA ALA A 47 2.15 -3.17 -12.43
C ALA A 47 2.94 -4.28 -11.74
N ASP A 48 4.25 -4.09 -11.54
CA ASP A 48 5.15 -5.01 -10.83
C ASP A 48 5.10 -4.88 -9.29
N LEU A 49 4.38 -3.89 -8.76
CA LEU A 49 4.27 -3.66 -7.32
C LEU A 49 3.14 -4.49 -6.71
N PRO A 50 3.17 -4.79 -5.39
CA PRO A 50 2.06 -5.41 -4.68
C PRO A 50 0.88 -4.44 -4.49
N TRP A 51 0.26 -4.02 -5.60
CA TRP A 51 -0.74 -2.97 -5.64
C TRP A 51 -2.03 -3.33 -4.89
N TRP A 52 -2.32 -4.63 -4.72
CA TRP A 52 -3.45 -5.11 -3.90
C TRP A 52 -3.28 -4.77 -2.42
N ARG A 53 -2.06 -4.49 -1.94
CA ARG A 53 -1.79 -4.02 -0.57
C ARG A 53 -2.00 -2.51 -0.39
N VAL A 54 -2.36 -1.78 -1.46
CA VAL A 54 -2.58 -0.33 -1.43
C VAL A 54 -4.05 -0.02 -1.71
N VAL A 55 -4.76 0.40 -0.67
CA VAL A 55 -6.20 0.67 -0.71
C VAL A 55 -6.53 2.13 -0.49
N ASN A 56 -7.77 2.54 -0.78
CA ASN A 56 -8.23 3.87 -0.40
C ASN A 56 -8.48 3.98 1.12
N SER A 57 -8.85 5.16 1.60
CA SER A 57 -9.16 5.40 3.03
C SER A 57 -10.35 4.61 3.55
N THR A 58 -11.19 4.06 2.66
CA THR A 58 -12.24 3.14 3.08
C THR A 58 -11.71 1.72 3.20
N GLY A 59 -10.65 1.32 2.49
CA GLY A 59 -10.18 -0.07 2.47
C GLY A 59 -10.57 -0.81 1.19
N ARG A 60 -11.02 -0.10 0.16
CA ARG A 60 -11.31 -0.68 -1.15
C ARG A 60 -10.08 -0.64 -2.04
N ALA A 61 -9.85 -1.71 -2.79
CA ALA A 61 -8.90 -1.72 -3.89
C ALA A 61 -9.44 -0.99 -5.12
N HIS A 62 -8.55 -0.67 -6.05
CA HIS A 62 -8.91 -0.07 -7.34
C HIS A 62 -9.64 -1.05 -8.27
N THR A 63 -9.40 -2.35 -8.12
CA THR A 63 -9.98 -3.40 -8.96
C THR A 63 -10.26 -4.65 -8.13
N SER A 64 -11.27 -5.43 -8.50
CA SER A 64 -11.65 -6.69 -7.85
C SER A 64 -10.60 -7.80 -8.02
N ALA A 65 -9.65 -7.63 -8.96
CA ALA A 65 -8.51 -8.54 -9.07
C ALA A 65 -7.64 -8.58 -7.80
N ALA A 66 -7.82 -7.65 -6.86
CA ALA A 66 -7.15 -7.68 -5.57
C ALA A 66 -7.62 -8.85 -4.68
N HIS A 67 -8.84 -9.35 -4.88
CA HIS A 67 -9.44 -10.33 -3.97
C HIS A 67 -8.66 -11.64 -3.94
N ASP A 68 -8.26 -12.17 -5.11
CA ASP A 68 -7.44 -13.39 -5.19
C ASP A 68 -6.11 -13.24 -4.43
N HIS A 69 -5.52 -12.05 -4.46
CA HIS A 69 -4.30 -11.75 -3.70
C HIS A 69 -4.57 -11.60 -2.20
N TRP A 70 -5.70 -11.00 -1.81
CA TRP A 70 -6.11 -10.90 -0.41
C TRP A 70 -6.35 -12.28 0.20
N ASP A 71 -7.01 -13.17 -0.52
CA ASP A 71 -7.20 -14.57 -0.11
C ASP A 71 -5.85 -15.29 0.01
N ALA A 72 -4.98 -15.18 -0.99
CA ALA A 72 -3.66 -15.81 -0.99
C ALA A 72 -2.77 -15.35 0.19
N GLU A 73 -2.86 -14.07 0.56
CA GLU A 73 -2.09 -13.49 1.66
C GLU A 73 -2.81 -13.51 3.02
N ARG A 74 -4.04 -14.04 3.07
CA ARG A 74 -4.90 -14.03 4.27
C ARG A 74 -5.11 -12.61 4.83
N ILE A 75 -5.29 -11.63 3.94
CA ILE A 75 -5.65 -10.26 4.31
C ILE A 75 -7.13 -10.27 4.76
N PRO A 76 -7.46 -9.88 6.01
CA PRO A 76 -8.83 -9.81 6.49
C PRO A 76 -9.66 -8.82 5.65
N HIS A 77 -10.74 -9.30 5.04
CA HIS A 77 -11.61 -8.49 4.20
C HIS A 77 -13.07 -8.96 4.27
N ASN A 78 -14.00 -8.04 3.98
CA ASN A 78 -15.43 -8.30 3.87
C ASN A 78 -15.90 -7.87 2.48
N GLY A 79 -15.98 -8.84 1.57
CA GLY A 79 -16.32 -8.59 0.17
C GLY A 79 -15.29 -7.70 -0.51
N ASP A 80 -15.68 -6.49 -0.91
CA ASP A 80 -14.84 -5.55 -1.66
C ASP A 80 -13.91 -4.69 -0.80
N ARG A 81 -13.84 -4.94 0.52
CA ARG A 81 -13.23 -4.02 1.48
C ARG A 81 -12.39 -4.75 2.52
N VAL A 82 -11.13 -4.37 2.65
CA VAL A 82 -10.23 -4.87 3.71
C VAL A 82 -10.60 -4.26 5.07
N LEU A 83 -10.36 -5.04 6.13
CA LEU A 83 -10.59 -4.63 7.50
C LEU A 83 -9.35 -3.86 7.98
N LEU A 84 -9.30 -2.56 7.67
CA LEU A 84 -8.16 -1.68 8.00
C LEU A 84 -7.77 -1.71 9.48
N ALA A 85 -8.73 -1.93 10.39
CA ALA A 85 -8.45 -2.04 11.82
C ALA A 85 -7.63 -3.28 12.20
N GLU A 86 -7.64 -4.33 11.36
CA GLU A 86 -6.96 -5.60 11.64
C GLU A 86 -5.63 -5.74 10.90
N CYS A 87 -5.54 -5.15 9.70
CA CYS A 87 -4.39 -5.34 8.81
C CYS A 87 -3.80 -4.05 8.24
N GLY A 88 -4.40 -2.89 8.54
CA GLY A 88 -3.94 -1.60 8.06
C GLY A 88 -2.70 -1.10 8.80
N LEU A 89 -1.68 -0.72 8.05
CA LEU A 89 -0.47 -0.07 8.55
C LEU A 89 -0.58 1.44 8.34
N ASP A 90 -0.34 2.20 9.40
CA ASP A 90 -0.23 3.65 9.32
C ASP A 90 1.19 4.11 8.93
N ALA A 91 1.38 5.43 8.81
CA ALA A 91 2.68 5.99 8.43
C ALA A 91 3.80 5.67 9.44
N GLU A 92 3.51 5.53 10.73
CA GLU A 92 4.50 5.14 11.74
C GLU A 92 4.88 3.67 11.59
N ASP A 93 3.88 2.80 11.42
CA ASP A 93 4.10 1.38 11.14
C ASP A 93 4.97 1.20 9.89
N LEU A 94 4.62 1.86 8.79
CA LEU A 94 5.34 1.78 7.52
C LEU A 94 6.79 2.24 7.61
N ARG A 95 7.09 3.26 8.42
CA ARG A 95 8.47 3.68 8.70
C ARG A 95 9.22 2.62 9.51
N GLY A 96 8.49 1.84 10.31
CA GLY A 96 8.99 0.72 11.10
C GLY A 96 9.04 -0.62 10.38
N VAL A 97 8.48 -0.77 9.18
CA VAL A 97 8.61 -2.04 8.46
C VAL A 97 10.03 -2.17 7.89
N GLY A 98 10.79 -3.14 8.40
CA GLY A 98 12.17 -3.43 7.98
C GLY A 98 13.25 -3.26 9.07
N LYS A 99 12.92 -2.82 10.29
CA LYS A 99 13.85 -2.86 11.46
C LYS A 99 13.98 -4.25 12.10
N HIS A 100 13.20 -5.22 11.65
CA HIS A 100 13.19 -6.60 12.14
C HIS A 100 13.18 -7.63 10.99
N ALA A 101 14.11 -7.50 10.05
CA ALA A 101 14.57 -8.67 9.30
C ALA A 101 15.74 -9.30 10.11
N PRO A 102 15.70 -10.60 10.44
CA PRO A 102 16.86 -11.29 11.02
C PRO A 102 18.07 -11.30 10.08
#